data_AF-A0A086AZ99-F1
#
_entry.id   AF-A0A086AZ99-F1
#
_cell.length_a   1.000
_cell.length_b   1.000
_cell.length_c   1.000
_cell.angle_alpha   90.00
_cell.angle_beta   90.00
_cell.angle_gamma   90.00
#
_symmetry.space_group_name_H-M   'P 1'
#
loop_
_entity.id
_entity.type
_entity.pdbx_description
1 polymer ?
#
loop_
_entity_poly.entity_id
_entity_poly.type
_entity_poly.pdbx_seq_one_letter_code
_entity_poly.pdbx_strand_id
1 'polypeptide(L)'
;MKIFTYTAILSLIYCKPYKDTAVFYNNIKNEYSSKLSPDRRFILFYKYEANPHNPQRWLSYFVTESKTNILKKEKSRSLTDSIYWRSDNTLVLIPYREVIRAKTEVNEENEEDQILIPIK
;
A
#
# COMPACT_ATOMS: atom_id res chain seq x y z
N MET A 1 -56.31 -31.46 -9.08
CA MET A 1 -54.96 -31.04 -9.52
C MET A 1 -54.48 -29.88 -8.66
N LYS A 2 -53.50 -30.12 -7.78
CA LYS A 2 -52.64 -29.09 -7.19
C LYS A 2 -51.27 -29.74 -6.97
N ILE A 3 -50.30 -29.38 -7.80
CA ILE A 3 -48.92 -29.85 -7.69
C ILE A 3 -48.15 -28.70 -7.05
N PHE A 4 -47.70 -28.89 -5.82
CA PHE A 4 -46.80 -27.96 -5.14
C PHE A 4 -45.38 -28.27 -5.57
N THR A 5 -44.81 -27.44 -6.43
CA THR A 5 -43.39 -27.47 -6.78
C THR A 5 -42.59 -26.70 -5.73
N TYR A 6 -41.93 -27.43 -4.84
CA TYR A 6 -40.90 -26.89 -3.95
C TYR A 6 -39.62 -26.63 -4.76
N THR A 7 -39.29 -25.36 -5.00
CA THR A 7 -37.98 -24.98 -5.52
C THR A 7 -37.00 -24.80 -4.35
N ALA A 8 -36.11 -25.78 -4.19
CA ALA A 8 -34.96 -25.67 -3.32
C ALA A 8 -33.98 -24.64 -3.91
N ILE A 9 -33.92 -23.45 -3.32
CA ILE A 9 -32.91 -22.45 -3.63
C ILE A 9 -31.61 -22.92 -2.98
N LEU A 10 -30.78 -23.59 -3.75
CA LEU A 10 -29.41 -23.92 -3.42
C LEU A 10 -28.62 -22.60 -3.34
N SER A 11 -28.51 -22.04 -2.14
CA SER A 11 -27.64 -20.91 -1.87
C SER A 11 -26.19 -21.35 -2.07
N LEU A 12 -25.69 -21.08 -3.28
CA LEU A 12 -24.27 -21.11 -3.61
C LEU A 12 -23.56 -20.12 -2.68
N ILE A 13 -23.02 -20.67 -1.58
CA ILE A 13 -22.00 -20.03 -0.77
C ILE A 13 -20.85 -19.75 -1.74
N TYR A 14 -20.80 -18.50 -2.20
CA TYR A 14 -19.69 -17.95 -2.95
C TYR A 14 -18.52 -17.84 -1.95
N CYS A 15 -17.90 -18.98 -1.64
CA CYS A 15 -16.60 -19.03 -1.00
C CYS A 15 -15.63 -18.34 -1.96
N LYS A 16 -15.38 -17.05 -1.72
CA LYS A 16 -14.20 -16.40 -2.30
C LYS A 16 -13.00 -17.27 -1.91
N PRO A 17 -12.13 -17.67 -2.84
CA PRO A 17 -10.93 -18.40 -2.47
C PRO A 17 -10.13 -17.50 -1.51
N TYR A 18 -10.00 -17.96 -0.27
CA TYR A 18 -9.05 -17.42 0.70
C TYR A 18 -7.67 -17.62 0.07
N LYS A 19 -7.16 -16.61 -0.64
CA LYS A 19 -5.79 -16.62 -1.15
C LYS A 19 -4.90 -16.94 0.05
N ASP A 20 -4.14 -18.01 -0.07
CA ASP A 20 -3.31 -18.53 1.00
C ASP A 20 -2.34 -17.45 1.47
N THR A 21 -2.69 -16.81 2.58
CA THR A 21 -2.01 -15.63 3.13
C THR A 21 -0.53 -15.90 3.39
N ALA A 22 -0.17 -17.16 3.66
CA ALA A 22 1.21 -17.59 3.90
C ALA A 22 2.06 -17.52 2.62
N VAL A 23 1.53 -17.93 1.47
CA VAL A 23 2.25 -17.88 0.19
C VAL A 23 2.44 -16.44 -0.27
N PHE A 24 1.40 -15.61 -0.11
CA PHE A 24 1.47 -14.18 -0.40
C PHE A 24 2.53 -13.47 0.47
N TYR A 25 2.55 -13.75 1.78
CA TYR A 25 3.49 -13.15 2.71
C TYR A 25 4.95 -13.57 2.46
N ASN A 26 5.17 -14.84 2.11
CA ASN A 26 6.51 -15.35 1.77
C ASN A 26 7.06 -14.70 0.49
N ASN A 27 6.22 -14.51 -0.52
CA ASN A 27 6.63 -13.81 -1.74
C ASN A 27 6.94 -12.33 -1.48
N ILE A 28 6.12 -11.67 -0.66
CA ILE A 28 6.36 -10.27 -0.25
C ILE A 28 7.69 -10.11 0.49
N LYS A 29 7.99 -10.99 1.46
CA LYS A 29 9.18 -10.88 2.31
C LYS A 29 10.48 -10.93 1.51
N ASN A 30 10.48 -11.60 0.36
CA ASN A 30 11.66 -11.72 -0.49
C ASN A 30 11.85 -10.52 -1.43
N GLU A 31 10.79 -9.78 -1.74
CA GLU A 31 10.82 -8.70 -2.73
C GLU A 31 10.73 -7.29 -2.09
N TYR A 32 10.12 -7.19 -0.92
CA TYR A 32 9.89 -5.93 -0.23
C TYR A 32 10.67 -5.87 1.08
N SER A 33 11.26 -4.71 1.35
CA SER A 33 11.64 -4.33 2.70
C SER A 33 10.39 -4.10 3.55
N SER A 34 10.48 -4.33 4.86
CA SER A 34 9.35 -4.12 5.77
C SER A 34 9.74 -3.34 7.02
N LYS A 35 8.81 -2.54 7.55
CA LYS A 35 8.98 -1.75 8.77
C LYS A 35 7.67 -1.65 9.54
N LEU A 36 7.69 -2.04 10.82
CA LEU A 36 6.55 -1.87 11.73
C LEU A 36 6.32 -0.38 12.04
N SER A 37 5.06 -0.01 12.21
CA SER A 37 4.70 1.26 12.84
C SER A 37 5.21 1.29 14.29
N PRO A 38 5.41 2.48 14.90
CA PRO A 38 5.92 2.58 16.27
C PRO A 38 5.08 1.79 17.31
N ASP A 39 3.76 1.87 17.22
CA ASP A 39 2.81 1.06 18.01
C ASP A 39 2.62 -0.39 17.55
N ARG A 40 3.30 -0.81 16.47
CA ARG A 40 3.26 -2.14 15.86
C ARG A 40 1.88 -2.57 15.35
N ARG A 41 0.90 -1.68 15.22
CA ARG A 41 -0.42 -2.01 14.64
C ARG A 41 -0.36 -2.20 13.13
N PHE A 42 0.61 -1.59 12.45
CA PHE A 42 0.73 -1.64 11.00
C PHE A 42 2.11 -2.12 10.57
N ILE A 43 2.17 -2.73 9.39
CA ILE A 43 3.42 -3.09 8.70
C ILE A 43 3.44 -2.34 7.38
N LEU A 44 4.48 -1.53 7.17
CA LEU A 44 4.81 -0.98 5.87
C LEU A 44 5.66 -1.99 5.12
N PHE A 45 5.29 -2.30 3.89
CA PHE A 45 6.11 -3.02 2.91
C PHE A 45 6.46 -2.06 1.77
N TYR A 46 7.74 -2.01 1.39
CA TYR A 46 8.20 -1.10 0.35
C TYR A 46 9.36 -1.69 -0.45
N LYS A 47 9.42 -1.34 -1.74
CA LYS A 47 10.54 -1.67 -2.62
C LYS A 47 10.86 -0.50 -3.54
N TYR A 48 12.14 -0.39 -3.89
CA TYR A 48 12.61 0.54 -4.89
C TYR A 48 13.02 -0.22 -6.15
N GLU A 49 12.43 0.15 -7.27
CA GLU A 49 12.70 -0.43 -8.58
C GLU A 49 13.44 0.59 -9.45
N ALA A 50 14.40 0.14 -10.26
CA ALA A 50 15.09 1.02 -11.20
C ALA A 50 14.10 1.59 -12.23
N ASN A 51 14.21 2.87 -12.55
CA ASN A 51 13.52 3.45 -13.69
C ASN A 51 14.39 3.29 -14.95
N PRO A 52 13.93 2.61 -16.01
CA PRO A 52 14.72 2.47 -17.24
C PRO A 52 14.89 3.79 -18.00
N HIS A 53 14.05 4.79 -17.73
CA HIS A 53 14.03 6.06 -18.47
C HIS A 53 14.73 7.20 -17.72
N ASN A 54 15.17 6.98 -16.49
CA ASN A 54 15.76 8.04 -15.67
C ASN A 54 16.60 7.44 -14.53
N PRO A 55 17.70 8.04 -14.04
CA PRO A 55 18.39 7.61 -12.82
C PRO A 55 17.52 7.44 -11.56
N GLN A 56 16.27 7.91 -11.55
CA GLN A 56 15.36 7.80 -10.41
C GLN A 56 14.90 6.36 -10.15
N ARG A 57 14.40 6.12 -8.94
CA ARG A 57 13.80 4.85 -8.55
C ARG A 57 12.29 5.00 -8.41
N TRP A 58 11.54 3.99 -8.81
CA TRP A 58 10.12 3.88 -8.53
C TRP A 58 9.95 3.24 -7.15
N LEU A 59 9.20 3.89 -6.28
CA LEU A 59 8.76 3.32 -5.02
C LEU A 59 7.42 2.61 -5.23
N SER A 60 7.34 1.35 -4.83
CA SER A 60 6.08 0.64 -4.65
C SER A 60 5.93 0.28 -3.17
N TYR A 61 4.78 0.59 -2.57
CA TYR A 61 4.53 0.30 -1.15
C TYR A 61 3.09 -0.12 -0.88
N PHE A 62 2.91 -0.85 0.21
CA PHE A 62 1.60 -1.10 0.79
C PHE A 62 1.69 -1.24 2.32
N VAL A 63 0.56 -1.06 2.98
CA VAL A 63 0.44 -1.10 4.44
C VAL A 63 -0.63 -2.10 4.82
N THR A 64 -0.31 -2.99 5.74
CA THR A 64 -1.29 -3.93 6.32
C THR A 64 -1.44 -3.69 7.82
N GLU A 65 -2.58 -4.10 8.39
CA GLU A 65 -2.69 -4.30 9.84
C GLU A 65 -1.85 -5.54 10.23
N SER A 66 -1.03 -5.42 11.26
CA SER A 66 -0.04 -6.44 11.64
C SER A 66 -0.65 -7.76 12.09
N LYS A 67 -1.82 -7.71 12.75
CA LYS A 67 -2.49 -8.90 13.29
C LYS A 67 -3.28 -9.67 12.25
N THR A 68 -3.98 -8.96 11.36
CA THR A 68 -4.93 -9.55 10.41
C THR A 68 -4.39 -9.60 8.99
N ASN A 69 -3.30 -8.89 8.70
CA ASN A 69 -2.77 -8.67 7.36
C ASN A 69 -3.75 -7.98 6.41
N ILE A 70 -4.78 -7.31 6.93
CA ILE A 70 -5.74 -6.56 6.10
C ILE A 70 -5.02 -5.37 5.48
N LEU A 71 -5.09 -5.25 4.15
CA LEU A 71 -4.57 -4.13 3.39
C LEU A 71 -5.29 -2.82 3.77
N LYS A 72 -4.51 -1.81 4.15
CA LYS A 72 -4.99 -0.47 4.52
C LYS A 72 -4.66 0.58 3.48
N LYS A 73 -3.48 0.50 2.88
CA LYS A 73 -3.02 1.41 1.82
C LYS A 73 -2.15 0.67 0.83
N GLU A 74 -2.15 1.16 -0.39
CA GLU A 74 -1.32 0.68 -1.48
C GLU A 74 -0.99 1.85 -2.40
N LYS A 75 0.24 1.86 -2.89
CA LYS A 75 0.62 2.64 -4.05
C LYS A 75 1.66 1.87 -4.83
N SER A 76 1.36 1.62 -6.09
CA SER A 76 2.37 1.17 -7.03
C SER A 76 3.06 2.38 -7.64
N ARG A 77 4.38 2.29 -7.81
CA ARG A 77 5.10 3.09 -8.80
C ARG A 77 4.96 4.61 -8.61
N SER A 78 5.57 5.14 -7.57
CA SER A 78 5.71 6.58 -7.30
C SER A 78 7.16 7.05 -7.38
N LEU A 79 7.40 8.26 -7.92
CA LEU A 79 8.70 8.92 -7.89
C LEU A 79 8.94 9.50 -6.49
N THR A 80 9.54 8.71 -5.62
CA THR A 80 9.74 9.02 -4.20
C THR A 80 11.15 8.62 -3.80
N ASP A 81 11.85 9.49 -3.09
CA ASP A 81 13.18 9.23 -2.54
C ASP A 81 13.11 8.35 -1.30
N SER A 82 12.23 8.71 -0.36
CA SER A 82 12.12 7.99 0.91
C SER A 82 10.69 7.83 1.39
N ILE A 83 10.45 6.75 2.13
CA ILE A 83 9.20 6.48 2.85
C ILE A 83 9.52 6.03 4.27
N TYR A 84 8.84 6.61 5.25
CA TYR A 84 9.03 6.25 6.66
C TYR A 84 7.81 6.58 7.52
N TRP A 85 7.73 5.98 8.71
CA TRP A 85 6.73 6.29 9.72
C TRP A 85 7.09 7.59 10.44
N ARG A 86 6.20 8.58 10.41
CA ARG A 86 6.30 9.78 11.25
C ARG A 86 5.62 9.58 12.61
N SER A 87 4.55 8.80 12.63
CA SER A 87 3.80 8.44 13.83
C SER A 87 3.18 7.05 13.67
N ASP A 88 2.48 6.59 14.69
CA ASP A 88 1.75 5.33 14.77
C ASP A 88 0.90 4.99 13.55
N ASN A 89 0.29 6.00 12.92
CA ASN A 89 -0.66 5.82 11.83
C ASN A 89 -0.39 6.74 10.63
N THR A 90 0.80 7.35 10.55
CA THR A 90 1.11 8.31 9.48
C THR A 90 2.45 7.98 8.84
N LEU A 91 2.42 7.81 7.52
CA LEU A 91 3.61 7.72 6.69
C LEU A 91 3.96 9.10 6.14
N VAL A 92 5.27 9.33 5.99
CA VAL A 92 5.82 10.42 5.20
C VAL A 92 6.42 9.83 3.93
N LEU A 93 6.11 10.44 2.79
CA LEU A 93 6.81 10.23 1.53
C LEU A 93 7.55 11.51 1.19
N ILE A 94 8.83 11.38 0.87
CA ILE A 94 9.63 12.48 0.32
C ILE A 94 9.69 12.27 -1.20
N PRO A 95 8.94 13.06 -2.00
CA PRO A 95 8.99 12.99 -3.44
C PRO A 95 10.36 13.42 -3.95
N TYR A 96 10.72 12.94 -5.13
CA TYR A 96 11.99 13.33 -5.75
C TYR A 96 12.01 14.81 -6.11
N ARG A 97 13.14 15.48 -5.82
CA ARG A 97 13.32 16.95 -5.94
C ARG A 97 12.99 17.55 -7.30
N GLU A 98 13.11 16.82 -8.41
CA GLU A 98 12.76 17.34 -9.73
C GLU A 98 11.24 17.34 -10.01
N VAL A 99 10.47 16.48 -9.32
CA VAL A 99 8.99 16.51 -9.39
C VAL A 99 8.45 17.80 -8.76
N ILE A 100 9.14 18.32 -7.75
CA ILE A 100 8.83 19.60 -7.10
C ILE A 100 9.10 20.76 -8.08
N ARG A 101 10.23 20.73 -8.79
CA ARG A 101 10.57 21.76 -9.79
C ARG A 101 9.61 21.79 -10.97
N ALA A 102 9.10 20.65 -11.43
CA ALA A 102 8.13 20.59 -12.52
C ALA A 102 6.71 21.03 -12.12
N LYS A 103 6.40 21.11 -10.82
CA LYS A 103 5.09 21.54 -10.31
C LYS A 103 5.05 22.96 -9.76
N THR A 104 6.21 23.55 -9.48
CA THR A 104 6.29 24.83 -8.75
C THR A 104 6.79 25.94 -9.67
N GLU A 105 5.89 26.43 -10.52
CA GLU A 105 5.96 27.79 -11.08
C GLU A 105 5.19 28.79 -10.20
N VAL A 106 4.66 28.39 -9.04
CA VAL A 106 3.94 29.29 -8.13
C VAL A 106 4.24 28.94 -6.67
N ASN A 107 4.72 29.96 -5.95
CA ASN A 107 4.93 30.11 -4.50
C ASN A 107 6.21 29.53 -3.87
N GLU A 108 7.12 30.47 -3.59
CA GLU A 108 8.12 30.43 -2.53
C GLU A 108 7.45 30.25 -1.16
N GLU A 109 8.18 29.61 -0.23
CA GLU A 109 7.78 29.11 1.10
C GLU A 109 7.04 27.77 1.10
N ASN A 110 7.75 26.66 1.24
CA ASN A 110 7.24 25.51 1.99
C ASN A 110 8.39 24.69 2.59
N GLU A 111 8.34 24.54 3.91
CA GLU A 111 9.11 23.57 4.68
C GLU A 111 8.96 22.18 4.03
N GLU A 112 10.09 21.59 3.61
CA GLU A 112 10.26 20.22 3.11
C GLU A 112 9.00 19.58 2.51
N ASP A 113 8.90 19.50 1.18
CA ASP A 113 7.79 18.91 0.40
C ASP A 113 7.44 17.45 0.76
N GLN A 114 6.96 17.21 1.97
CA GLN A 114 6.65 15.90 2.52
C GLN A 114 5.17 15.61 2.26
N ILE A 115 4.88 14.44 1.71
CA ILE A 115 3.50 13.97 1.55
C ILE A 115 3.15 13.13 2.77
N LEU A 116 2.18 13.59 3.56
CA LEU A 116 1.66 12.87 4.71
C LEU A 116 0.52 11.93 4.29
N ILE A 117 0.66 10.65 4.63
CA ILE A 117 -0.32 9.62 4.30
C ILE A 117 -0.86 9.01 5.59
N PRO A 118 -2.08 9.39 6.02
CA PRO A 118 -2.73 8.78 7.16
C PRO A 118 -3.26 7.37 6.83
N ILE A 119 -3.09 6.45 7.77
CA ILE A 119 -3.59 5.08 7.74
C ILE A 119 -4.90 5.03 8.54
N LYS A 120 -5.97 4.56 7.90
CA LYS A 120 -7.31 4.35 8.49
C LYS A 120 -7.64 2.86 8.39
#